data_AF-A0A7X6NLL3-F1
#
_entry.id   AF-A0A7X6NLL3-F1
#
_cell.length_a   1.000
_cell.length_b   1.000
_cell.length_c   1.000
_cell.angle_alpha   90.00
_cell.angle_beta   90.00
_cell.angle_gamma   90.00
#
_symmetry.space_group_name_H-M   'P 1'
#
loop_
_entity.id
_entity.type
_entity.pdbx_description
1 polymer ?
#
loop_
_entity_poly.entity_id
_entity_poly.type
_entity_poly.pdbx_seq_one_letter_code
_entity_poly.pdbx_strand_id
1 'polypeptide(L)'
;MNLKCQNEYNKKVFKTCGITRDVSVINPTTGEVEQKSIADIASSHMARRTFVGNLYNKVQDPNLVGSLSGHKEGSRAFARYRTINIDIKADLIDKL
;
A
#
# COMPACT_ATOMS: atom_id res chain seq x y z
N MET A 1 10.52 -17.56 9.06
CA MET A 1 9.07 -17.34 9.31
C MET A 1 8.34 -17.34 7.96
N ASN A 2 7.45 -18.30 7.73
CA ASN A 2 6.95 -18.68 6.39
C ASN A 2 5.91 -17.65 5.88
N LEU A 3 5.95 -17.21 4.61
CA LEU A 3 5.05 -16.18 4.05
C LEU A 3 3.55 -16.44 4.28
N LYS A 4 3.17 -17.72 4.34
CA LYS A 4 1.79 -18.17 4.61
C LYS A 4 1.27 -17.70 5.97
N CYS A 5 2.11 -17.63 7.01
CA CYS A 5 1.68 -17.19 8.34
C CYS A 5 1.47 -15.67 8.43
N GLN A 6 2.20 -14.88 7.63
CA GLN A 6 2.09 -13.41 7.65
C GLN A 6 0.79 -12.91 7.00
N ASN A 7 0.37 -13.53 5.89
CA ASN A 7 -0.89 -13.15 5.26
C ASN A 7 -2.08 -13.44 6.18
N GLU A 8 -2.11 -14.61 6.82
CA GLU A 8 -3.18 -14.95 7.77
C GLU A 8 -3.22 -13.98 8.96
N TYR A 9 -2.06 -13.53 9.45
CA TYR A 9 -2.01 -12.49 10.47
C TYR A 9 -2.62 -11.16 9.97
N ASN A 10 -2.25 -10.71 8.77
CA ASN A 10 -2.80 -9.49 8.19
C ASN A 10 -4.32 -9.57 8.00
N LYS A 11 -4.85 -10.72 7.54
CA LYS A 11 -6.30 -10.94 7.43
C LYS A 11 -6.98 -10.81 8.80
N LYS A 12 -6.41 -11.40 9.85
CA LYS A 12 -6.93 -11.27 11.22
C LYS A 12 -6.96 -9.83 11.68
N VAL A 13 -5.86 -9.09 11.52
CA VAL A 13 -5.78 -7.67 11.89
C VAL A 13 -6.86 -6.85 11.19
N PHE A 14 -7.05 -7.03 9.87
CA PHE A 14 -8.08 -6.32 9.12
C PHE A 14 -9.48 -6.60 9.67
N LYS A 15 -9.80 -7.87 9.96
CA LYS A 15 -11.10 -8.28 10.53
C LYS A 15 -11.30 -7.69 11.92
N THR A 16 -10.29 -7.76 12.79
CA THR A 16 -10.36 -7.19 14.14
C THR A 16 -10.56 -5.67 14.12
N CYS A 17 -9.96 -4.97 13.15
CA CYS A 17 -10.12 -3.53 12.98
C CYS A 17 -11.39 -3.13 12.20
N GLY A 18 -12.23 -4.08 11.79
CA GLY A 18 -13.44 -3.78 11.00
C GLY A 18 -13.17 -3.30 9.57
N ILE A 19 -11.98 -3.53 9.02
CA ILE A 19 -11.59 -3.15 7.66
C ILE A 19 -12.06 -4.26 6.70
N THR A 20 -13.37 -4.33 6.46
CA THR A 20 -14.02 -5.45 5.75
C THR A 20 -14.76 -5.06 4.48
N ARG A 21 -14.62 -3.82 4.00
CA ARG A 21 -15.28 -3.34 2.77
C ARG A 21 -15.04 -4.27 1.58
N ASP A 22 -16.04 -4.38 0.72
CA ASP A 22 -15.91 -5.13 -0.54
C ASP A 22 -15.05 -4.39 -1.56
N VAL A 23 -14.30 -5.18 -2.32
CA VAL A 23 -13.46 -4.72 -3.41
C VAL A 23 -13.60 -5.63 -4.61
N SER A 24 -13.62 -5.01 -5.79
CA SER A 24 -13.47 -5.71 -7.06
C SER A 24 -12.05 -6.25 -7.18
N VAL A 25 -11.92 -7.55 -7.41
CA VAL A 25 -10.65 -8.21 -7.72
C VAL A 25 -10.83 -9.05 -8.97
N ILE A 26 -9.76 -9.17 -9.77
CA ILE A 26 -9.74 -10.06 -10.93
C ILE A 26 -9.37 -11.44 -10.42
N ASN A 27 -10.23 -12.42 -10.66
CA ASN A 27 -9.93 -13.81 -10.38
C ASN A 27 -8.78 -14.25 -11.31
N PRO A 28 -7.62 -14.68 -10.79
CA PRO A 28 -6.46 -14.99 -11.62
C PRO A 28 -6.64 -16.24 -12.48
N THR A 29 -7.61 -17.09 -12.15
CA THR A 29 -7.90 -18.33 -12.89
C THR A 29 -8.90 -18.09 -14.01
N THR A 30 -9.97 -17.32 -13.75
CA THR A 30 -11.04 -17.09 -14.74
C THR A 30 -10.90 -15.78 -15.50
N GLY A 31 -10.16 -14.81 -14.95
CA GLY A 31 -10.05 -13.45 -15.49
C GLY A 31 -11.27 -12.56 -15.21
N GLU A 32 -12.30 -13.10 -14.57
CA GLU A 32 -13.52 -12.36 -14.27
C GLU A 32 -13.38 -11.47 -13.02
N VAL A 33 -14.19 -10.42 -12.96
CA VAL A 33 -14.25 -9.54 -11.79
C VAL A 33 -15.15 -10.18 -10.74
N GLU A 34 -14.64 -10.35 -9.53
CA GLU A 34 -15.37 -10.84 -8.37
C GLU A 34 -15.31 -9.80 -7.23
N GLN A 35 -16.33 -9.78 -6.38
CA GLN A 35 -16.32 -8.98 -5.15
C GLN A 35 -15.78 -9.81 -4.00
N LYS A 36 -14.78 -9.29 -3.27
CA LYS A 36 -14.24 -9.90 -2.06
C LYS A 36 -14.07 -8.85 -0.97
N SER A 37 -14.21 -9.25 0.28
CA SER A 37 -13.81 -8.39 1.39
C SER A 37 -12.30 -8.11 1.31
N ILE A 38 -11.90 -6.84 1.47
CA ILE A 38 -10.48 -6.47 1.50
C ILE A 38 -9.70 -7.23 2.59
N ALA A 39 -10.40 -7.62 3.67
CA ALA A 39 -9.84 -8.40 4.75
C ALA A 39 -9.41 -9.82 4.32
N ASP A 40 -10.12 -10.43 3.37
CA ASP A 40 -9.84 -11.80 2.92
C ASP A 40 -8.68 -11.87 1.93
N ILE A 41 -8.38 -10.76 1.26
CA ILE A 41 -7.26 -10.61 0.32
C ILE A 41 -6.08 -9.84 0.93
N ALA A 42 -6.12 -9.55 2.23
CA ALA A 42 -5.04 -8.88 2.93
C ALA A 42 -3.73 -9.68 2.80
N SER A 43 -2.64 -8.98 2.45
CA SER A 43 -1.35 -9.59 2.17
C SER A 43 -0.20 -8.75 2.72
N SER A 44 0.95 -9.40 2.93
CA SER A 44 2.20 -8.72 3.30
C SER A 44 2.61 -7.66 2.27
N HIS A 45 2.36 -7.90 0.98
CA HIS A 45 2.60 -6.92 -0.06
C HIS A 45 1.68 -5.70 0.07
N MET A 46 0.40 -5.90 0.38
CA MET A 46 -0.54 -4.81 0.66
C MET A 46 -0.09 -4.00 1.88
N ALA A 47 0.25 -4.67 2.98
CA ALA A 47 0.75 -4.01 4.20
C ALA A 47 2.01 -3.18 3.91
N ARG A 48 2.96 -3.73 3.16
CA ARG A 48 4.18 -3.02 2.77
C ARG A 48 3.90 -1.79 1.91
N ARG A 49 3.00 -1.90 0.92
CA ARG A 49 2.63 -0.76 0.08
C ARG A 49 1.97 0.36 0.88
N THR A 50 1.07 0.01 1.80
CA THR A 50 0.43 0.97 2.70
C THR A 50 1.45 1.63 3.62
N PHE A 51 2.36 0.85 4.21
CA PHE A 51 3.42 1.36 5.08
C PHE A 51 4.31 2.38 4.36
N VAL A 52 4.84 2.03 3.19
CA VAL A 52 5.72 2.92 2.41
C VAL A 52 4.98 4.16 1.91
N GLY A 53 3.72 4.03 1.50
CA GLY A 53 2.89 5.17 1.09
C GLY A 53 2.64 6.15 2.24
N ASN A 54 2.27 5.64 3.42
CA ASN A 54 2.08 6.46 4.62
C ASN A 54 3.39 7.12 5.07
N LEU A 55 4.51 6.40 4.95
CA LEU A 55 5.82 6.94 5.28
C LEU A 55 6.17 8.11 4.36
N TYR A 56 5.98 7.98 3.04
CA TYR A 56 6.24 9.06 2.09
C TYR A 56 5.39 10.30 2.37
N ASN A 57 4.12 10.12 2.75
CA ASN A 57 3.23 11.22 3.12
C ASN A 57 3.73 11.99 4.35
N LYS A 58 4.36 11.32 5.32
CA LYS A 58 4.89 11.96 6.54
C LYS A 58 6.31 12.49 6.36
N VAL A 59 7.14 11.75 5.63
CA VAL A 59 8.55 12.02 5.44
C VAL A 59 8.81 12.00 3.94
N GLN A 60 8.86 13.20 3.35
CA GLN A 60 9.03 13.40 1.92
C GLN A 60 10.50 13.23 1.46
N ASP A 61 11.37 12.67 2.30
CA ASP A 61 12.78 12.40 1.98
C ASP A 61 12.91 11.15 1.09
N PRO A 62 13.33 11.32 -0.18
CA PRO A 62 13.47 10.19 -1.10
C PRO A 62 14.52 9.16 -0.67
N ASN A 63 15.57 9.57 0.04
CA ASN A 63 16.65 8.69 0.49
C ASN A 63 16.16 7.75 1.60
N LEU A 64 15.45 8.30 2.58
CA LEU A 64 14.88 7.50 3.67
C LEU A 64 13.85 6.50 3.13
N VAL A 65 12.93 6.96 2.28
CA VAL A 65 11.90 6.10 1.69
C VAL A 65 12.53 5.05 0.76
N GLY A 66 13.58 5.41 0.04
CA GLY A 66 14.33 4.50 -0.82
C GLY A 66 15.00 3.37 -0.02
N SER A 67 15.65 3.71 1.09
CA SER A 67 16.31 2.73 1.98
C SER A 67 15.33 1.72 2.58
N LEU A 68 14.16 2.18 3.04
CA LEU A 68 13.16 1.34 3.70
C LEU A 68 12.31 0.53 2.71
N SER A 69 12.10 1.07 1.51
CA SER A 69 11.38 0.37 0.44
C SER A 69 12.29 -0.45 -0.47
N GLY A 70 13.61 -0.40 -0.30
CA GLY A 70 14.58 -1.07 -1.17
C GLY A 70 14.46 -0.67 -2.63
N HIS A 71 13.92 0.52 -2.91
CA HIS A 71 13.74 1.03 -4.26
C HIS A 71 14.71 2.19 -4.50
N LYS A 72 15.34 2.19 -5.67
CA LYS A 72 16.14 3.33 -6.12
C LYS A 72 15.24 4.53 -6.42
N GLU A 73 15.67 5.72 -5.99
CA GLU A 73 15.03 6.97 -6.38
C GLU A 73 14.96 7.08 -7.92
N GLY A 74 13.84 7.60 -8.44
CA GLY A 74 13.61 7.70 -9.89
C GLY A 74 13.20 6.40 -10.57
N SER A 75 13.20 5.27 -9.85
CA SER A 75 12.67 4.01 -10.40
C SER A 75 11.15 4.08 -10.60
N ARG A 76 10.65 3.31 -11.58
CA ARG A 76 9.21 3.12 -11.80
C ARG A 76 8.48 2.64 -10.54
N ALA A 77 9.16 1.85 -9.70
CA ALA A 77 8.61 1.37 -8.44
C ALA A 77 8.44 2.50 -7.41
N PHE A 78 9.45 3.37 -7.30
CA PHE A 78 9.46 4.52 -6.41
C PHE A 78 8.44 5.60 -6.81
N ALA A 79 8.30 5.85 -8.12
CA ALA A 79 7.37 6.85 -8.65
C ALA A 79 5.90 6.63 -8.21
N ARG A 80 5.50 5.36 -7.98
CA ARG A 80 4.15 5.00 -7.52
C ARG A 80 3.77 5.60 -6.17
N TYR A 81 4.74 5.95 -5.32
CA TYR A 81 4.48 6.60 -4.04
C TYR A 81 4.35 8.13 -4.19
N ARG A 82 5.02 8.73 -5.19
CA ARG A 82 4.94 10.17 -5.49
C ARG A 82 3.59 10.57 -6.09
N THR A 83 3.05 9.76 -6.99
CA THR A 83 1.80 10.06 -7.72
C THR A 83 0.57 10.12 -6.82
N ILE A 84 0.62 9.48 -5.64
CA ILE A 84 -0.54 9.37 -4.74
C ILE A 84 -0.88 10.71 -4.07
N ASN A 85 0.05 11.68 -4.06
CA ASN A 85 -0.10 12.85 -3.21
C ASN A 85 -0.30 14.16 -3.99
N ILE A 86 -1.56 14.44 -4.33
CA ILE A 86 -1.98 15.74 -4.89
C ILE A 86 -2.01 16.83 -3.81
N ASP A 87 -2.25 16.45 -2.55
CA ASP A 87 -2.39 17.37 -1.42
C ASP A 87 -1.06 18.02 -1.02
N ILE A 88 0.09 17.33 -1.17
CA ILE A 88 1.43 17.88 -0.96
C ILE A 88 1.68 19.08 -1.86
N LYS A 89 1.16 19.07 -3.10
CA LYS A 89 1.32 20.21 -4.00
C LYS A 89 0.51 21.41 -3.50
N ALA A 90 -0.69 21.18 -3.00
CA ALA A 90 -1.50 22.23 -2.40
C ALA A 90 -0.83 22.80 -1.14
N ASP A 91 -0.36 21.93 -0.25
CA ASP A 91 0.37 22.29 0.98
C ASP A 91 1.65 23.09 0.71
N LEU A 92 2.36 22.80 -0.39
CA LEU A 92 3.59 23.52 -0.76
C LEU A 92 3.27 24.92 -1.29
N ILE A 93 2.19 25.05 -2.06
CA ILE A 93 1.72 26.34 -2.57
C ILE A 93 1.21 27.22 -1.43
N ASP A 94 0.53 26.65 -0.44
CA ASP A 94 0.03 27.37 0.74
C ASP A 94 1.14 27.87 1.67
N LYS A 95 2.29 27.19 1.67
CA LYS A 95 3.48 27.55 2.48
C LYS A 95 4.46 28.49 1.77
N LEU A 96 4.19 28.84 0.50
CA LEU A 96 4.96 29.80 -0.31
C LEU A 96 4.34 31.20 -0.21
#